data_AF-A0A1J3F4S7-F1
#
_entry.id   AF-A0A1J3F4S7-F1
#
_cell.length_a   1.000
_cell.length_b   1.000
_cell.length_c   1.000
_cell.angle_alpha   90.00
_cell.angle_beta   90.00
_cell.angle_gamma   90.00
#
_symmetry.space_group_name_H-M   'P 1'
#
loop_
_entity.id
_entity.type
_entity.pdbx_description
1 polymer ?
#
loop_
_entity_poly.entity_id
_entity_poly.type
_entity_poly.pdbx_seq_one_letter_code
_entity_poly.pdbx_strand_id
1 'polypeptide(L)' 'LNQGATLLLSLMQSSQEDVQERAATGLATFIVVDDENASIDCGRAEAVMKDGGIRLLLELAKSWREGLQSEAAKAIA' A
#
# COMPACT_ATOMS: atom_id res chain seq x y z
N LEU A 1 -3.92 13.94 7.07
CA LEU A 1 -2.94 13.05 6.41
C LEU A 1 -3.28 11.58 6.65
N ASN A 2 -3.45 11.13 7.90
CA ASN A 2 -3.74 9.72 8.22
C ASN A 2 -4.99 9.11 7.53
N GLN A 3 -6.01 9.91 7.22
CA GLN A 3 -7.22 9.42 6.54
C GLN A 3 -6.93 8.75 5.18
N GLY A 4 -5.88 9.18 4.46
CA GLY A 4 -5.49 8.57 3.19
C GLY A 4 -4.98 7.15 3.36
N ALA A 5 -4.09 6.92 4.34
CA ALA A 5 -3.59 5.59 4.68
C ALA A 5 -4.73 4.66 5.09
N THR A 6 -5.59 5.08 6.02
CA THR A 6 -6.72 4.26 6.49
C THR A 6 -7.68 3.89 5.37
N LEU A 7 -7.98 4.82 4.45
CA LEU A 7 -8.82 4.55 3.29
C LEU A 7 -8.19 3.51 2.36
N LEU A 8 -6.91 3.66 2.02
CA LEU A 8 -6.20 2.74 1.13
C LEU A 8 -6.11 1.33 1.74
N LEU A 9 -5.84 1.24 3.05
CA LEU A 9 -5.85 -0.03 3.78
C LEU A 9 -7.22 -0.71 3.80
N SER A 10 -8.30 0.07 3.89
CA SER A 10 -9.66 -0.47 3.75
C SER A 10 -9.93 -0.98 2.33
N LEU A 11 -9.45 -0.29 1.30
CA LEU A 11 -9.65 -0.69 -0.10
C LEU A 11 -8.83 -1.93 -0.47
N MET A 12 -7.66 -2.12 0.13
CA MET A 12 -6.85 -3.33 -0.01
C MET A 12 -7.52 -4.59 0.56
N GLN A 13 -8.59 -4.45 1.35
CA GLN A 13 -9.41 -5.56 1.85
C GLN A 13 -10.65 -5.83 0.99
N SER A 14 -10.82 -5.09 -0.12
CA SER A 14 -11.92 -5.31 -1.06
C SER A 14 -11.88 -6.72 -1.66
N SER A 15 -13.05 -7.27 -2.00
CA SER A 15 -13.14 -8.52 -2.77
C SER A 15 -12.86 -8.33 -4.26
N GLN A 16 -12.82 -7.08 -4.73
CA GLN A 16 -12.55 -6.73 -6.14
C GLN A 16 -11.04 -6.60 -6.37
N GLU A 17 -10.52 -7.35 -7.34
CA GLU A 17 -9.08 -7.43 -7.66
C GLU A 17 -8.44 -6.08 -7.94
N ASP A 18 -9.05 -5.40 -8.89
CA ASP A 18 -8.61 -4.13 -9.43
C ASP A 18 -8.59 -3.07 -8.34
N VAL A 19 -9.57 -3.12 -7.42
CA VAL A 19 -9.61 -2.26 -6.24
C VAL A 19 -8.46 -2.58 -5.29
N GLN A 20 -8.20 -3.85 -4.98
CA GLN A 20 -7.07 -4.23 -4.11
C GLN A 20 -5.73 -3.81 -4.72
N GLU A 21 -5.53 -4.08 -6.00
CA GLU A 21 -4.31 -3.78 -6.75
C GLU A 21 -4.06 -2.27 -6.78
N ARG A 22 -5.06 -1.50 -7.24
CA ARG A 22 -4.99 -0.03 -7.27
C ARG A 22 -4.75 0.56 -5.90
N ALA A 23 -5.31 -0.03 -4.84
CA ALA A 23 -5.09 0.43 -3.48
C ALA A 23 -3.68 0.14 -2.97
N ALA A 24 -3.09 -1.02 -3.31
CA ALA A 24 -1.69 -1.33 -3.00
C ALA A 24 -0.72 -0.38 -3.72
N THR A 25 -0.91 -0.13 -5.01
CA THR A 25 -0.14 0.87 -5.78
C THR A 25 -0.33 2.28 -5.22
N GLY A 26 -1.58 2.64 -4.87
CA GLY A 26 -1.91 3.91 -4.26
C GLY A 26 -1.23 4.10 -2.90
N LEU A 27 -1.13 3.04 -2.09
CA LEU A 27 -0.43 3.08 -0.81
C LEU A 27 1.07 3.33 -0.98
N ALA A 28 1.70 2.67 -1.96
CA ALA A 28 3.12 2.87 -2.27
C ALA A 28 3.43 4.31 -2.68
N THR A 29 2.59 4.88 -3.54
CA THR A 29 2.76 6.29 -3.98
C THR A 29 2.38 7.29 -2.90
N PHE A 30 1.42 6.96 -2.03
CA PHE A 30 0.94 7.84 -0.97
C PHE A 30 2.02 8.20 0.06
N ILE A 31 2.94 7.28 0.36
CA ILE A 31 4.03 7.52 1.31
C ILE A 31 5.21 8.29 0.69
N VAL A 32 5.25 8.47 -0.63
CA VAL A 32 6.29 9.24 -1.32
C VAL A 32 5.91 10.73 -1.35
N VAL A 33 6.85 11.60 -1.01
CA VAL A 33 6.67 13.07 -0.98
C VAL A 33 7.28 13.74 -2.20
N ASP A 34 8.38 13.18 -2.68
CA ASP A 34 9.15 13.73 -3.79
C ASP A 34 9.59 12.58 -4.70
N ASP A 35 9.08 12.59 -5.93
CA ASP A 35 9.36 11.59 -6.95
C ASP A 35 10.82 11.69 -7.47
N GLU A 36 11.47 12.86 -7.34
CA GLU A 36 12.85 13.05 -7.80
C GLU A 36 13.87 12.39 -6.87
N ASN A 37 13.59 12.40 -5.55
CA ASN A 37 14.47 11.82 -4.53
C ASN A 37 13.91 10.54 -3.88
N ALA A 38 12.73 10.07 -4.31
CA ALA A 38 11.97 8.99 -3.67
C ALA A 38 11.87 9.16 -2.15
N SER A 39 11.74 10.40 -1.67
CA SER A 39 11.75 10.68 -0.24
C SER A 39 10.41 10.27 0.39
N ILE A 40 10.47 9.59 1.54
CA ILE A 40 9.30 9.04 2.22
C ILE A 40 8.79 10.03 3.28
N ASP A 41 7.47 10.24 3.32
CA ASP A 41 6.79 10.90 4.43
C ASP A 41 6.77 9.94 5.62
N CYS A 42 7.68 10.15 6.57
CA CYS A 42 7.77 9.33 7.77
C CYS A 42 6.44 9.27 8.55
N GLY A 43 5.65 10.35 8.55
CA GLY A 43 4.37 10.38 9.25
C GLY A 43 3.31 9.51 8.58
N ARG A 44 3.27 9.49 7.24
CA ARG A 44 2.38 8.60 6.48
C ARG A 44 2.84 7.16 6.58
N ALA A 45 4.13 6.88 6.46
CA ALA A 45 4.68 5.54 6.62
C ALA A 45 4.37 4.97 8.01
N GLU A 46 4.55 5.77 9.07
CA GLU A 46 4.22 5.37 10.43
C GLU A 46 2.71 5.08 10.60
N ALA A 47 1.83 5.88 10.00
CA ALA A 47 0.39 5.63 10.00
C ALA A 47 0.04 4.28 9.32
N VAL A 48 0.64 4.00 8.16
CA VAL A 48 0.47 2.72 7.46
C VAL A 48 0.93 1.55 8.32
N MET A 49 2.08 1.69 8.99
CA MET A 49 2.60 0.64 9.87
C MET A 49 1.69 0.39 11.09
N LYS A 50 1.22 1.46 11.75
CA LYS A 50 0.33 1.37 12.92
C LYS A 50 -1.01 0.72 12.59
N ASP A 51 -1.56 1.02 11.42
CA ASP A 51 -2.85 0.50 10.97
C ASP A 51 -2.74 -0.92 10.34
N GLY A 52 -1.57 -1.56 10.44
CA GLY A 52 -1.37 -2.95 10.01
C GLY A 52 -1.09 -3.12 8.52
N GLY A 53 -0.74 -2.05 7.81
CA GLY A 53 -0.51 -2.06 6.36
C GLY A 53 0.59 -3.02 5.91
N ILE A 54 1.68 -3.16 6.69
CA ILE A 54 2.76 -4.10 6.36
C ILE A 54 2.27 -5.55 6.37
N ARG A 55 1.43 -5.92 7.35
CA ARG A 55 0.84 -7.27 7.39
C ARG A 55 -0.04 -7.50 6.17
N LEU A 56 -0.87 -6.53 5.82
CA LEU A 56 -1.77 -6.60 4.67
C LEU A 56 -0.99 -6.76 3.35
N LEU A 57 0.06 -5.96 3.15
CA LEU A 57 0.94 -6.08 1.99
C LEU A 57 1.61 -7.46 1.91
N LEU A 58 2.10 -8.00 3.03
CA LEU A 58 2.69 -9.34 3.06
C LEU A 58 1.70 -10.47 2.75
N GLU A 59 0.41 -10.30 3.07
CA GLU A 59 -0.65 -11.24 2.68
C GLU A 59 -0.92 -11.17 1.18
N LEU A 60 -1.03 -9.96 0.62
CA LEU A 60 -1.26 -9.75 -0.80
C LEU A 60 -0.07 -10.19 -1.68
N ALA A 61 1.16 -10.02 -1.19
CA ALA A 61 2.38 -10.49 -1.86
C ALA A 61 2.52 -12.03 -1.91
N LYS A 62 1.65 -12.77 -1.20
CA LYS A 62 1.53 -14.24 -1.30
C LYS A 62 0.42 -14.68 -2.24
N SER A 63 -0.33 -13.75 -2.81
CA SER A 63 -1.40 -14.05 -3.76
C SER A 63 -0.84 -14.70 -5.03
N TRP A 64 -1.61 -15.62 -5.61
CA TRP A 64 -1.31 -16.22 -6.92
C TRP A 64 -1.59 -15.28 -8.09
N ARG A 65 -2.17 -14.12 -7.80
CA ARG A 65 -2.58 -13.10 -8.78
C ARG A 65 -1.39 -12.17 -9.00
N GLU A 66 -0.75 -12.29 -10.15
CA GLU A 66 0.52 -11.63 -10.43
C GLU A 66 0.45 -10.10 -10.31
N GLY A 67 -0.63 -9.46 -10.77
CA GLY A 67 -0.81 -8.00 -10.66
C GLY A 67 -0.78 -7.54 -9.20
N LEU A 68 -1.69 -8.08 -8.39
CA LEU A 68 -1.77 -7.78 -6.96
C LEU A 68 -0.50 -8.16 -6.20
N GLN A 69 0.10 -9.32 -6.51
CA GLN A 69 1.36 -9.76 -5.91
C GLN A 69 2.50 -8.78 -6.20
N SER A 70 2.65 -8.38 -7.47
CA SER A 70 3.68 -7.48 -7.94
C SER A 70 3.54 -6.10 -7.29
N GLU A 71 2.34 -5.55 -7.24
CA GLU A 71 2.09 -4.25 -6.62
C GLU A 71 2.32 -4.28 -5.10
N ALA A 72 1.89 -5.35 -4.42
CA ALA A 72 2.17 -5.51 -3.01
C ALA A 72 3.67 -5.67 -2.71
N ALA A 73 4.40 -6.42 -3.54
CA ALA A 73 5.85 -6.58 -3.40
C ALA A 73 6.59 -5.25 -3.64
N LYS A 74 6.19 -4.48 -4.65
CA LYS A 74 6.73 -3.14 -4.92
C LYS A 74 6.48 -2.18 -3.75
N ALA A 75 5.30 -2.23 -3.13
CA ALA A 75 4.98 -1.38 -2.00
C ALA A 75 5.77 -1.71 -0.71
N ILE A 76 6.38 -2.91 -0.64
CA ILE A 76 7.24 -3.32 0.48
C ILE A 76 8.70 -2.94 0.25
N ALA A 77 9.15 -2.94 -1.02
CA ALA A 77 10.54 -2.74 -1.42
C ALA A 77 10.96 -1.27 -1.41
#